data_AF-A0A358SM15-F1
#
_entry.id   AF-A0A358SM15-F1
#
_cell.length_a   1.000
_cell.length_b   1.000
_cell.length_c   1.000
_cell.angle_alpha   90.00
_cell.angle_beta   90.00
_cell.angle_gamma   90.00
#
_symmetry.space_group_name_H-M   'P 1'
#
loop_
_entity.id
_entity.type
_entity.pdbx_description
1 polymer ?
#
loop_
_entity_poly.entity_id
_entity_poly.type
_entity_poly.pdbx_seq_one_letter_code
_entity_poly.pdbx_strand_id
1 'polypeptide(L)'
;MAARDQPADGWTMVLRRQPSRMVAGRPEAGYTDAFEIICCDCGDHPDQDYSEIAAELQQIRGPYPIADGVAAYEKHLGLHRQPARCQHRTMTDAG
;
A
#
# COMPACT_ATOMS: atom_id res chain seq x y z
N MET A 1 -17.11 19.80 9.80
CA MET A 1 -16.37 19.32 8.61
C MET A 1 -16.20 17.82 8.79
N ALA A 2 -16.96 17.01 8.05
CA ALA A 2 -16.92 15.56 8.21
C ALA A 2 -15.55 15.03 7.73
N ALA A 3 -14.84 14.33 8.62
CA ALA A 3 -13.71 13.50 8.23
C ALA A 3 -14.22 12.51 7.18
N ARG A 4 -13.54 12.46 6.04
CA ARG A 4 -13.83 11.50 4.97
C ARG A 4 -13.27 10.14 5.39
N ASP A 5 -13.82 9.56 6.46
CA ASP A 5 -13.65 8.15 6.79
C ASP A 5 -14.58 7.29 5.91
N GLN A 6 -14.59 7.57 4.60
CA GLN A 6 -15.14 6.63 3.64
C GLN A 6 -14.11 5.49 3.53
N PRO A 7 -14.52 4.22 3.67
CA PRO A 7 -13.60 3.09 3.47
C PRO A 7 -13.10 3.20 2.04
N ALA A 8 -11.84 3.62 1.84
CA ALA A 8 -11.24 4.04 0.57
C ALA A 8 -11.88 3.40 -0.67
N ASP A 9 -12.99 3.97 -1.14
CA ASP A 9 -13.82 3.72 -2.33
C ASP A 9 -13.81 2.31 -3.01
N GLY A 10 -13.44 1.23 -2.33
CA GLY A 10 -13.17 -0.08 -2.95
C GLY A 10 -11.91 -0.11 -3.83
N TRP A 11 -10.93 0.76 -3.57
CA TRP A 11 -9.70 0.83 -4.37
C TRP A 11 -8.69 -0.20 -3.86
N THR A 12 -8.18 -1.05 -4.73
CA THR A 12 -7.18 -2.08 -4.37
C THR A 12 -5.78 -1.49 -4.21
N MET A 13 -5.48 -0.40 -4.93
CA MET A 13 -4.18 0.28 -4.91
C MET A 13 -4.31 1.75 -5.35
N VAL A 14 -3.52 2.62 -4.75
CA VAL A 14 -3.36 4.02 -5.14
C VAL A 14 -1.94 4.27 -5.60
N LEU A 15 -1.77 4.86 -6.79
CA LEU A 15 -0.51 5.44 -7.23
C LEU A 15 -0.53 6.95 -6.94
N ARG A 16 0.41 7.43 -6.13
CA ARG A 16 0.47 8.84 -5.72
C ARG A 16 1.81 9.44 -6.10
N ARG A 17 1.83 10.63 -6.71
CA ARG A 17 3.08 11.37 -6.89
C ARG A 17 3.60 11.80 -5.52
N GLN A 18 4.85 11.50 -5.21
CA GLN A 18 5.38 11.70 -3.87
C GLN A 18 5.40 13.20 -3.53
N PRO A 19 4.68 13.61 -2.48
CA PRO A 19 4.78 14.96 -1.97
C PRO A 19 6.17 15.14 -1.33
N SER A 20 6.81 16.27 -1.59
CA SER A 20 8.13 16.56 -0.99
C SER A 20 8.05 16.74 0.54
N ARG A 21 6.85 16.97 1.07
CA ARG A 21 6.55 16.94 2.51
C ARG A 21 5.06 16.66 2.74
N MET A 22 4.76 15.76 3.66
CA MET A 22 3.42 15.59 4.24
C MET A 22 3.39 16.14 5.66
N VAL A 23 2.33 16.85 6.02
CA VAL A 23 2.04 17.28 7.39
C VAL A 23 0.57 17.06 7.65
N ALA A 24 0.27 16.26 8.69
CA ALA A 24 -1.10 15.93 9.08
C ALA A 24 -1.95 15.41 7.91
N GLY A 25 -1.38 14.50 7.10
CA GLY A 25 -2.05 13.90 5.94
C GLY A 25 -2.22 14.85 4.74
N ARG A 26 -1.60 16.03 4.76
CA ARG A 26 -1.68 17.00 3.65
C ARG A 26 -0.32 17.28 3.02
N PRO A 27 -0.24 17.42 1.69
CA PRO A 27 0.98 17.84 1.02
C PRO A 27 1.24 19.34 1.32
N GLU A 28 2.37 19.64 1.95
CA GLU A 28 2.76 21.02 2.32
C GLU A 28 3.80 21.64 1.37
N ALA A 29 4.35 20.85 0.45
CA ALA A 29 5.34 21.29 -0.51
C ALA A 29 5.02 20.70 -1.90
N GLY A 30 5.79 21.08 -2.93
CA GLY A 30 5.63 20.56 -4.28
C GLY A 30 5.77 19.03 -4.36
N TYR A 31 5.63 18.49 -5.56
CA TYR A 31 5.79 17.05 -5.76
C TYR A 31 7.20 16.75 -6.27
N THR A 32 7.77 15.62 -5.83
CA THR A 32 8.98 15.07 -6.45
C THR A 32 8.59 14.38 -7.77
N ASP A 33 9.56 14.04 -8.61
CA ASP A 33 9.31 13.21 -9.80
C ASP A 33 9.16 11.72 -9.50
N ALA A 34 9.18 11.36 -8.21
CA ALA A 34 8.95 10.01 -7.75
C ALA A 34 7.48 9.78 -7.41
N PHE A 35 7.11 8.52 -7.39
CA PHE A 35 5.78 8.01 -7.10
C PHE A 35 5.84 7.04 -5.93
N GLU A 36 4.70 6.93 -5.26
CA GLU A 36 4.44 6.00 -4.18
C GLU A 36 3.31 5.05 -4.57
N ILE A 37 3.42 3.80 -4.12
CA ILE A 37 2.39 2.78 -4.27
C ILE A 37 1.77 2.47 -2.93
N ILE A 38 0.48 2.71 -2.79
CA ILE A 38 -0.24 2.47 -1.55
C ILE A 38 -1.17 1.28 -1.80
N CYS A 39 -0.89 0.16 -1.14
CA CYS A 39 -1.68 -1.06 -1.28
C CYS A 39 -2.75 -1.13 -0.17
N CYS A 40 -3.95 -0.67 -0.49
CA CYS A 40 -5.06 -0.64 0.47
C CYS A 40 -5.51 -2.04 0.92
N ASP A 41 -5.33 -3.05 0.06
CA ASP A 41 -5.62 -4.46 0.41
C ASP A 41 -4.72 -4.99 1.53
N CYS A 42 -3.54 -4.39 1.73
CA CYS A 42 -2.61 -4.76 2.79
C CYS A 42 -2.74 -3.89 4.04
N GLY A 43 -3.74 -3.00 4.07
CA GLY A 43 -3.98 -2.06 5.17
C GLY A 43 -3.15 -0.77 5.09
N ASP A 44 -2.50 -0.50 3.96
CA ASP A 44 -1.80 0.77 3.74
C ASP A 44 -2.77 1.90 3.39
N HIS A 45 -2.54 3.12 3.87
CA HIS A 45 -3.45 4.25 3.65
C HIS A 45 -2.74 5.48 3.06
N PRO A 46 -3.36 6.18 2.08
CA PRO A 46 -2.78 7.37 1.48
C PRO A 46 -2.53 8.48 2.51
N ASP A 47 -3.40 8.64 3.50
CA ASP A 47 -3.30 9.74 4.46
C ASP A 47 -2.27 9.51 5.58
N GLN A 48 -1.65 8.32 5.63
CA GLN A 48 -0.58 8.03 6.60
C GLN A 48 0.76 8.58 6.15
N ASP A 49 1.50 9.13 7.11
CA ASP A 49 2.88 9.54 6.91
C ASP A 49 3.80 8.32 6.82
N TYR A 50 4.90 8.43 6.07
CA TYR A 50 5.78 7.28 5.82
C TYR A 50 6.28 6.60 7.10
N SER A 51 6.51 7.37 8.16
CA SER A 51 6.93 6.87 9.48
C SER A 51 5.86 6.08 10.24
N GLU A 52 4.60 6.24 9.88
CA GLU A 52 3.45 5.60 10.55
C GLU A 52 3.11 4.23 9.94
N ILE A 53 3.78 3.88 8.85
CA ILE A 53 3.54 2.66 8.07
C ILE A 53 4.46 1.55 8.57
N ALA A 54 3.97 0.31 8.57
CA ALA A 54 4.79 -0.86 8.86
C ALA A 54 5.97 -0.98 7.88
N ALA A 55 7.14 -1.44 8.36
CA ALA A 55 8.37 -1.50 7.56
C ALA A 55 8.23 -2.34 6.29
N GLU A 56 7.40 -3.38 6.34
CA GLU A 56 7.10 -4.25 5.20
C GLU A 56 6.33 -3.51 4.10
N LEU A 57 5.42 -2.62 4.48
CA LEU A 57 4.63 -1.80 3.56
C LEU A 57 5.44 -0.60 3.03
N GLN A 58 6.31 -0.02 3.86
CA GLN A 58 7.27 1.00 3.45
C GLN A 58 8.14 0.52 2.27
N GLN A 59 8.57 -0.74 2.28
CA GLN A 59 9.37 -1.33 1.18
C GLN A 59 8.64 -1.38 -0.16
N ILE A 60 7.30 -1.48 -0.14
CA ILE A 60 6.47 -1.51 -1.35
C ILE A 60 6.10 -0.08 -1.76
N ARG A 61 6.06 0.85 -0.81
CA ARG A 61 5.54 2.19 -1.03
C ARG A 61 6.46 3.09 -1.83
N GLY A 62 7.76 2.79 -1.92
CA GLY A 62 8.72 3.60 -2.68
C GLY A 62 9.41 4.66 -1.81
N PRO A 63 10.14 5.61 -2.41
CA PRO A 63 9.86 6.24 -3.70
C PRO A 63 10.35 5.49 -4.95
N TYR A 64 9.62 5.61 -6.05
CA TYR A 64 9.96 5.00 -7.34
C TYR A 64 9.75 5.94 -8.54
N PRO A 65 10.57 5.81 -9.61
CA PRO A 65 10.10 6.10 -10.96
C PRO A 65 8.84 5.30 -11.29
N ILE A 66 7.95 5.82 -12.13
CA ILE A 66 6.63 5.18 -12.38
C ILE A 66 6.74 3.71 -12.83
N ALA A 67 7.69 3.40 -13.71
CA ALA A 67 7.90 2.04 -14.23
C ALA A 67 8.38 1.09 -13.13
N ASP A 68 9.33 1.54 -12.30
CA ASP A 68 9.86 0.75 -11.19
C ASP A 68 8.78 0.52 -10.12
N GLY A 69 7.90 1.51 -9.93
CA GLY A 69 6.74 1.37 -9.08
C GLY A 69 5.86 0.22 -9.55
N VAL A 70 5.39 0.25 -10.81
CA VAL A 70 4.53 -0.82 -11.35
C VAL A 70 5.19 -2.20 -11.17
N ALA A 71 6.48 -2.33 -11.43
CA ALA A 71 7.21 -3.58 -11.22
C ALA A 71 7.26 -4.03 -9.74
N ALA A 72 7.44 -3.09 -8.80
CA ALA A 72 7.39 -3.37 -7.38
C ALA A 72 6.00 -3.86 -6.94
N TYR A 73 4.93 -3.26 -7.46
CA TYR A 73 3.56 -3.69 -7.18
C TYR A 73 3.26 -5.10 -7.74
N GLU A 74 3.68 -5.40 -8.97
CA GLU A 74 3.51 -6.75 -9.55
C GLU A 74 4.23 -7.82 -8.73
N LYS A 75 5.46 -7.53 -8.28
CA LYS A 75 6.20 -8.42 -7.38
C LYS A 75 5.46 -8.61 -6.05
N HIS A 76 4.95 -7.52 -5.49
CA HIS A 76 4.14 -7.56 -4.26
C HIS A 76 2.90 -8.45 -4.44
N LEU A 77 2.15 -8.31 -5.54
CA LEU A 77 0.99 -9.17 -5.85
C LEU A 77 1.38 -10.65 -5.95
N GLY A 78 2.56 -10.95 -6.51
CA GLY A 78 3.09 -12.31 -6.58
C GLY A 78 3.29 -12.94 -5.20
N LEU A 79 3.83 -12.17 -4.25
CA LEU A 79 4.02 -12.61 -2.86
C LEU A 79 2.69 -12.69 -2.10
N HIS A 80 1.78 -11.73 -2.31
CA HIS A 80 0.50 -11.65 -1.61
C HIS A 80 -0.58 -12.61 -2.13
N ARG A 81 -0.44 -13.14 -3.36
CA ARG A 81 -1.29 -14.23 -3.89
C ARG A 81 -0.81 -15.63 -3.51
N GLN A 82 0.45 -15.79 -3.09
CA GLN A 82 0.99 -17.08 -2.64
C GLN A 82 0.48 -17.61 -1.28
N PRO A 83 0.00 -16.83 -0.28
CA PRO A 83 -0.49 -17.38 0.98
C PRO A 83 -1.78 -18.21 0.85
N ALA A 84 -2.46 -18.17 -0.32
CA ALA A 84 -3.62 -19.03 -0.58
C ALA A 84 -3.25 -20.43 -1.13
N ARG A 85 -2.01 -20.66 -1.59
CA ARG A 85 -1.63 -21.95 -2.20
C ARG A 85 -1.07 -22.99 -1.22
N CYS A 86 -0.93 -22.64 0.07
CA CYS A 86 -0.52 -23.58 1.12
C CYS A 86 -1.55 -23.73 2.27
N GLN A 87 -2.83 -23.43 2.04
CA GLN A 87 -3.91 -23.77 2.99
C GLN A 87 -4.82 -24.91 2.49
N HIS A 88 -4.32 -25.78 1.61
CA HIS A 88 -5.03 -27.00 1.24
C HIS A 88 -4.72 -28.12 2.26
N ARG A 89 -5.61 -28.24 3.26
CA ARG A 89 -6.09 -29.49 3.88
C ARG A 89 -4.98 -30.39 4.47
N THR A 90 -4.87 -30.51 5.79
CA THR A 90 -5.65 -31.52 6.54
C THR A 90 -5.84 -31.09 8.01
N MET A 91 -7.09 -30.84 8.42
CA MET A 91 -7.50 -31.18 9.78
C MET A 91 -8.38 -32.42 9.70
N THR A 92 -7.86 -33.46 10.33
CA THR A 92 -8.41 -34.80 10.51
C THR A 92 -9.61 -34.80 11.47
N ASP A 93 -10.51 -35.73 11.17
CA ASP A 93 -11.53 -36.36 12.02
C ASP A 93 -11.17 -36.48 13.51
N ALA A 94 -12.11 -36.13 14.39
CA ALA A 94 -12.41 -36.81 15.66
C ALA A 94 -13.63 -36.15 16.34
N GLY A 95 -14.73 -36.91 16.49
CA GLY A 95 -15.86 -36.57 17.36
C GLY A 95 -17.16 -37.23 16.98
#